data_AF-A0A067BMG0-F1
#
_entry.id   AF-A0A067BMG0-F1
#
_cell.length_a   1.000
_cell.length_b   1.000
_cell.length_c   1.000
_cell.angle_alpha   90.00
_cell.angle_beta   90.00
_cell.angle_gamma   90.00
#
_symmetry.space_group_name_H-M   'P 1'
#
loop_
_entity.id
_entity.type
_entity.pdbx_description
1 polymer ?
#
loop_
_entity_poly.entity_id
_entity_poly.type
_entity_poly.pdbx_seq_one_letter_code
_entity_poly.pdbx_strand_id
1 'polypeptide(L)'
;MSPTLRFQGSGDLAAFVDHWRDYAQLEMTAHAIESAFLDETSGELLHCTGQLRLHLDAKSVRDFFPTVLPTSAAYTSLVTATLELPLVVRLIVQDDVVTAVDVDVSWTSCVVRRLASAAEAANVLVDTVRP
;
A
#
# COMPACT_ATOMS: atom_id res chain seq x y z
N MET A 1 15.66 -5.74 -5.15
CA MET A 1 15.73 -4.28 -5.44
C MET A 1 14.30 -3.82 -5.63
N SER A 2 13.81 -2.88 -4.82
CA SER A 2 12.46 -2.32 -5.00
C SER A 2 12.41 -1.51 -6.30
N PRO A 3 11.35 -1.64 -7.13
CA PRO A 3 11.26 -0.91 -8.38
C PRO A 3 11.21 0.60 -8.12
N THR A 4 12.05 1.36 -8.83
CA THR A 4 11.98 2.82 -8.84
C THR A 4 10.83 3.23 -9.74
N LEU A 5 9.68 3.55 -9.13
CA LEU A 5 8.55 4.14 -9.85
C LEU A 5 8.84 5.63 -10.08
N ARG A 6 9.03 6.02 -11.34
CA ARG A 6 9.11 7.44 -11.73
C ARG A 6 7.71 7.91 -12.10
N PHE A 7 7.12 8.78 -11.29
CA PHE A 7 5.86 9.42 -11.63
C PHE A 7 6.11 10.39 -12.80
N GLN A 8 5.47 10.13 -13.94
CA GLN A 8 5.40 11.05 -15.07
C GLN A 8 3.96 11.54 -15.20
N GLY A 9 3.54 12.42 -14.29
CA GLY A 9 2.28 13.15 -14.40
C GLY A 9 2.54 14.58 -14.89
N SER A 10 1.65 15.09 -15.73
CA SER A 10 1.55 16.54 -15.99
C SER A 10 0.63 17.16 -14.95
N GLY A 11 1.20 17.90 -14.00
CA GLY A 11 0.47 18.57 -12.92
C GLY A 11 1.44 19.05 -11.83
N ASP A 12 1.08 20.11 -11.13
CA ASP A 12 1.82 20.57 -9.95
C ASP A 12 1.53 19.66 -8.75
N LEU A 13 2.30 19.82 -7.66
CA LEU A 13 2.14 19.07 -6.43
C LEU A 13 0.71 19.16 -5.86
N ALA A 14 0.06 20.31 -6.04
CA ALA A 14 -1.33 20.53 -5.64
C ALA A 14 -2.27 19.59 -6.40
N ALA A 15 -2.12 19.46 -7.71
CA ALA A 15 -2.89 18.51 -8.51
C ALA A 15 -2.69 17.06 -8.08
N PHE A 16 -1.46 16.65 -7.71
CA PHE A 16 -1.22 15.31 -7.16
C PHE A 16 -1.94 15.10 -5.82
N VAL A 17 -1.83 16.07 -4.91
CA VAL A 17 -2.45 16.02 -3.58
C VAL A 17 -3.98 16.02 -3.67
N ASP A 18 -4.54 16.84 -4.56
CA ASP A 18 -5.98 16.88 -4.80
C ASP A 18 -6.46 15.57 -5.44
N HIS A 19 -5.71 15.05 -6.41
CA HIS A 19 -5.99 13.75 -7.01
C HIS A 19 -5.92 12.60 -5.99
N TRP A 20 -4.96 12.64 -5.04
CA TRP A 20 -4.87 11.69 -3.93
C TRP A 20 -6.09 11.77 -2.99
N ARG A 21 -6.60 12.97 -2.73
CA ARG A 21 -7.84 13.16 -1.94
C ARG A 21 -9.07 12.65 -2.68
N ASP A 22 -9.12 12.83 -3.99
CA ASP A 22 -10.22 12.40 -4.85
C ASP A 22 -10.29 10.86 -5.01
N TYR A 23 -9.16 10.15 -4.82
CA TYR A 23 -9.12 8.69 -4.75
C TYR A 23 -9.97 8.09 -3.63
N ALA A 24 -10.50 8.89 -2.68
CA ALA A 24 -11.51 8.46 -1.72
C ALA A 24 -12.74 7.79 -2.37
N GLN A 25 -12.98 7.99 -3.68
CA GLN A 25 -14.06 7.35 -4.44
C GLN A 25 -13.66 6.04 -5.14
N LEU A 26 -12.37 5.66 -5.14
CA LEU A 26 -11.83 4.53 -5.90
C LEU A 26 -10.84 3.72 -5.05
N GLU A 27 -11.30 2.65 -4.41
CA GLU A 27 -10.50 1.60 -3.72
C GLU A 27 -9.40 2.08 -2.75
N MET A 28 -9.22 3.37 -2.53
CA MET A 28 -8.21 3.98 -1.69
C MET A 28 -8.88 5.07 -0.87
N THR A 29 -8.34 5.41 0.27
CA THR A 29 -8.89 6.47 1.12
C THR A 29 -7.74 7.24 1.72
N ALA A 30 -7.69 8.54 1.48
CA ALA A 30 -6.76 9.44 2.13
C ALA A 30 -7.27 9.80 3.53
N HIS A 31 -6.41 9.67 4.54
CA HIS A 31 -6.75 10.03 5.91
C HIS A 31 -6.04 11.30 6.37
N ALA A 32 -4.75 11.40 6.07
CA ALA A 32 -3.96 12.57 6.42
C ALA A 32 -2.83 12.80 5.41
N ILE A 33 -2.44 14.06 5.31
CA ILE A 33 -1.22 14.48 4.61
C ILE A 33 -0.48 15.37 5.60
N GLU A 34 0.72 14.96 5.96
CA GLU A 34 1.61 15.67 6.86
C GLU A 34 2.87 16.07 6.09
N SER A 35 3.43 17.23 6.39
CA SER A 35 4.68 17.66 5.77
C SER A 35 5.77 17.96 6.77
N ALA A 36 7.01 17.67 6.38
CA ALA A 36 8.20 17.94 7.16
C ALA A 36 9.34 18.36 6.22
N PHE A 37 9.99 19.48 6.52
CA PHE A 37 11.21 19.87 5.82
C PHE A 37 12.37 19.00 6.30
N LEU A 38 13.03 18.30 5.37
CA LEU A 38 14.18 17.45 5.69
C LEU A 38 15.44 18.31 5.85
N ASP A 39 15.80 19.05 4.80
CA ASP A 39 16.83 20.09 4.75
C ASP A 39 16.75 20.82 3.38
N GLU A 40 17.49 21.92 3.19
CA GLU A 40 17.46 22.73 1.97
C GLU A 40 17.90 21.97 0.70
N THR A 41 18.65 20.88 0.84
CA THR A 41 19.15 20.06 -0.29
C THR A 41 18.31 18.81 -0.56
N SER A 42 17.61 18.31 0.44
CA SER A 42 16.79 17.11 0.41
C SER A 42 15.34 17.42 0.08
N GLY A 43 14.87 18.64 0.38
CA GLY A 43 13.53 19.11 0.06
C GLY A 43 12.50 18.87 1.17
N GLU A 44 11.22 18.96 0.81
CA GLU A 44 10.09 18.69 1.69
C GLU A 44 9.68 17.21 1.58
N LEU A 45 9.53 16.54 2.72
CA LEU A 45 8.92 15.22 2.81
C LEU A 45 7.41 15.40 3.02
N LEU A 46 6.62 14.88 2.09
CA LEU A 46 5.18 14.70 2.29
C LEU A 46 4.88 13.26 2.68
N HIS A 47 4.17 13.10 3.78
CA HIS A 47 3.72 11.84 4.32
C HIS A 47 2.20 11.73 4.17
N CYS A 48 1.77 10.97 3.17
CA CYS A 48 0.37 10.72 2.88
C CYS A 48 -0.02 9.37 3.50
N THR A 49 -0.96 9.38 4.43
CA THR A 49 -1.47 8.15 5.05
C THR A 49 -2.90 7.87 4.58
N GLY A 50 -3.19 6.59 4.42
CA GLY A 50 -4.46 6.16 3.88
C GLY A 50 -4.75 4.68 4.10
N GLN A 51 -5.81 4.23 3.44
CA GLN A 51 -6.19 2.83 3.33
C GLN A 51 -6.35 2.45 1.86
N LEU A 52 -6.01 1.22 1.53
CA LEU A 52 -6.25 0.58 0.24
C LEU A 52 -7.23 -0.57 0.46
N ARG A 53 -8.33 -0.59 -0.27
CA ARG A 53 -9.36 -1.62 -0.29
C ARG A 53 -9.10 -2.51 -1.50
N LEU A 54 -8.58 -3.70 -1.25
CA LEU A 54 -8.17 -4.62 -2.29
C LEU A 54 -9.08 -5.84 -2.30
N HIS A 55 -9.59 -6.22 -3.47
CA HIS A 55 -10.21 -7.53 -3.66
C HIS A 55 -9.18 -8.48 -4.26
N LEU A 56 -8.96 -9.63 -3.62
CA LEU A 56 -8.07 -10.65 -4.13
C LEU A 56 -8.86 -11.72 -4.87
N ASP A 57 -8.60 -11.88 -6.16
CA ASP A 57 -9.13 -13.03 -6.88
C ASP A 57 -8.30 -14.30 -6.61
N ALA A 58 -8.78 -15.44 -7.11
CA ALA A 58 -8.13 -16.73 -6.95
C ALA A 58 -6.70 -16.76 -7.50
N LYS A 59 -6.39 -15.95 -8.52
CA LYS A 59 -5.06 -15.82 -9.11
C LYS A 59 -4.17 -14.98 -8.20
N SER A 60 -4.62 -13.80 -7.78
CA SER A 60 -3.88 -12.92 -6.87
C SER A 60 -3.52 -13.62 -5.56
N VAL A 61 -4.43 -14.41 -4.97
CA VAL A 61 -4.09 -15.17 -3.75
C VAL A 61 -2.99 -16.20 -4.01
N ARG A 62 -2.96 -16.87 -5.16
CA ARG A 62 -1.87 -17.80 -5.51
C ARG A 62 -0.55 -17.07 -5.78
N ASP A 63 -0.62 -15.90 -6.40
CA ASP A 63 0.56 -15.11 -6.76
C ASP A 63 1.21 -14.48 -5.51
N PHE A 64 0.40 -13.95 -4.58
CA PHE A 64 0.88 -13.31 -3.34
C PHE A 64 1.12 -14.30 -2.20
N PHE A 65 0.34 -15.39 -2.12
CA PHE A 65 0.39 -16.36 -1.02
C PHE A 65 0.50 -17.80 -1.56
N PRO A 66 1.62 -18.15 -2.23
CA PRO A 66 1.75 -19.41 -2.98
C PRO A 66 1.66 -20.68 -2.13
N THR A 67 1.93 -20.59 -0.83
CA THR A 67 1.83 -21.71 0.11
C THR A 67 0.43 -21.95 0.65
N VAL A 68 -0.52 -21.06 0.38
CA VAL A 68 -1.90 -21.22 0.82
C VAL A 68 -2.63 -22.21 -0.08
N LEU A 69 -2.97 -23.39 0.48
CA LEU A 69 -3.66 -24.44 -0.24
C LEU A 69 -5.07 -24.00 -0.66
N PRO A 70 -5.50 -24.23 -1.92
CA PRO A 70 -6.82 -23.84 -2.41
C PRO A 70 -8.01 -24.42 -1.63
N THR A 71 -7.80 -25.54 -0.95
CA THR A 71 -8.81 -26.23 -0.12
C THR A 71 -8.85 -25.73 1.32
N SER A 72 -7.94 -24.83 1.72
CA SER A 72 -7.86 -24.33 3.09
C SER A 72 -8.90 -23.24 3.37
N ALA A 73 -9.34 -23.15 4.63
CA ALA A 73 -10.21 -22.06 5.08
C ALA A 73 -9.55 -20.67 4.90
N ALA A 74 -8.23 -20.59 5.05
CA ALA A 74 -7.47 -19.37 4.80
C ALA A 74 -7.58 -18.91 3.34
N TYR A 75 -7.46 -19.82 2.36
CA TYR A 75 -7.64 -19.51 0.95
C TYR A 75 -9.03 -18.95 0.67
N THR A 76 -10.08 -19.66 1.12
CA THR A 76 -11.46 -19.22 0.93
C THR A 76 -11.71 -17.86 1.59
N SER A 77 -11.15 -17.63 2.78
CA SER A 77 -11.28 -16.37 3.51
C SER A 77 -10.64 -15.20 2.76
N LEU A 78 -9.49 -15.41 2.12
CA LEU A 78 -8.76 -14.37 1.39
C LEU A 78 -9.41 -14.05 0.03
N VAL A 79 -9.79 -15.06 -0.76
CA VAL A 79 -10.36 -14.87 -2.11
C VAL A 79 -11.74 -14.19 -2.09
N THR A 80 -12.49 -14.35 -1.00
CA THR A 80 -13.85 -13.82 -0.89
C THR A 80 -13.92 -12.45 -0.22
N ALA A 81 -12.79 -11.92 0.25
CA ALA A 81 -12.76 -10.71 1.04
C ALA A 81 -12.39 -9.47 0.23
N THR A 82 -12.89 -8.34 0.71
CA THR A 82 -12.21 -7.05 0.50
C THR A 82 -11.27 -6.84 1.68
N LEU A 83 -9.99 -6.69 1.39
CA LEU A 83 -8.94 -6.42 2.35
C LEU A 83 -8.75 -4.92 2.50
N GLU A 84 -8.74 -4.43 3.73
CA GLU A 84 -8.43 -3.03 4.03
C GLU A 84 -6.98 -2.96 4.56
N LEU A 85 -6.10 -2.44 3.71
CA LEU A 85 -4.65 -2.39 3.90
C LEU A 85 -4.25 -0.97 4.27
N PRO A 86 -3.60 -0.74 5.43
CA PRO A 86 -2.96 0.53 5.70
C PRO A 86 -1.93 0.84 4.62
N LEU A 87 -1.95 2.06 4.12
CA LEU A 87 -1.09 2.54 3.05
C LEU A 87 -0.41 3.83 3.48
N VAL A 88 0.89 3.89 3.23
CA VAL A 88 1.73 5.05 3.44
C VAL A 88 2.42 5.39 2.13
N VAL A 89 2.29 6.63 1.67
CA VAL A 89 3.05 7.17 0.54
C VAL A 89 3.92 8.30 1.06
N ARG A 90 5.21 8.23 0.76
CA ARG A 90 6.19 9.26 1.09
C ARG A 90 6.71 9.87 -0.20
N LEU A 91 6.65 11.19 -0.28
CA LEU A 91 7.12 11.95 -1.43
C LEU A 91 8.26 12.86 -0.99
N ILE A 92 9.34 12.89 -1.75
CA ILE A 92 10.35 13.93 -1.62
C ILE A 92 10.07 14.98 -2.70
N VAL A 93 9.91 16.22 -2.27
CA VAL A 93 9.56 17.36 -3.13
C VAL A 93 10.67 18.40 -3.10
N GLN A 94 11.14 18.83 -4.27
CA GLN A 94 12.13 19.89 -4.43
C GLN A 94 11.62 20.88 -5.49
N ASP A 95 11.59 22.17 -5.15
CA ASP A 95 11.10 23.23 -6.04
C ASP A 95 9.74 22.89 -6.69
N ASP A 96 8.78 22.43 -5.88
CA ASP A 96 7.44 21.96 -6.29
C ASP A 96 7.41 20.72 -7.20
N VAL A 97 8.54 20.03 -7.37
CA VAL A 97 8.66 18.79 -8.17
C VAL A 97 8.85 17.59 -7.26
N VAL A 98 8.03 16.54 -7.45
CA VAL A 98 8.23 15.25 -6.79
C VAL A 98 9.45 14.55 -7.39
N THR A 99 10.52 14.42 -6.60
CA THR A 99 11.79 13.81 -7.04
C THR A 99 11.91 12.34 -6.65
N ALA A 100 11.18 11.91 -5.61
CA ALA A 100 11.10 10.51 -5.20
C ALA A 100 9.73 10.16 -4.64
N VAL A 101 9.33 8.89 -4.82
CA VAL A 101 8.11 8.30 -4.29
C VAL A 101 8.45 6.96 -3.65
N ASP A 102 8.05 6.79 -2.40
CA ASP A 102 8.13 5.53 -1.65
C ASP A 102 6.72 5.14 -1.19
N VAL A 103 6.37 3.87 -1.34
CA VAL A 103 5.01 3.36 -1.07
C VAL A 103 5.14 2.12 -0.20
N ASP A 104 4.52 2.16 0.98
CA ASP A 104 4.49 1.05 1.93
C ASP A 104 3.04 0.62 2.19
N VAL A 105 2.79 -0.68 2.07
CA VAL A 105 1.46 -1.29 2.26
C VAL A 105 1.56 -2.41 3.29
N SER A 106 0.77 -2.30 4.37
CA SER A 106 0.82 -3.25 5.48
C SER A 106 -0.12 -4.45 5.27
N TRP A 107 0.42 -5.54 4.72
CA TRP A 107 -0.31 -6.80 4.56
C TRP A 107 -0.54 -7.55 5.88
N THR A 108 0.46 -7.54 6.77
CA THR A 108 0.45 -8.34 7.99
C THR A 108 -0.74 -8.05 8.88
N SER A 109 -1.01 -6.76 9.13
CA SER A 109 -2.12 -6.33 10.00
C SER A 109 -3.48 -6.78 9.44
N CYS A 110 -3.64 -6.71 8.12
CA CYS A 110 -4.86 -7.10 7.44
C CYS A 110 -5.08 -8.62 7.45
N VAL A 111 -4.05 -9.41 7.11
CA VAL A 111 -4.12 -10.87 7.08
C VAL A 111 -4.37 -11.45 8.47
N VAL A 112 -3.69 -10.93 9.51
CA VAL A 112 -3.96 -11.32 10.91
C VAL A 112 -5.40 -11.06 11.31
N ARG A 113 -5.92 -9.87 10.99
CA ARG A 113 -7.32 -9.52 11.28
C ARG A 113 -8.29 -10.43 10.52
N ARG A 114 -8.00 -10.72 9.25
CA ARG A 114 -8.88 -11.50 8.38
C ARG A 114 -8.96 -12.97 8.78
N LEU A 115 -7.82 -13.56 9.16
CA LEU A 115 -7.75 -14.96 9.58
C LEU A 115 -8.08 -15.14 11.07
N ALA A 116 -8.21 -14.04 11.83
CA ALA A 116 -8.44 -14.05 13.27
C ALA A 116 -7.45 -14.94 14.06
N SER A 117 -6.27 -15.17 13.49
CA SER A 117 -5.25 -16.07 14.01
C SER A 117 -3.87 -15.59 13.56
N ALA A 118 -3.05 -15.20 14.53
CA ALA A 118 -1.67 -14.77 14.27
C ALA A 118 -0.79 -15.94 13.77
N ALA A 119 -1.06 -17.17 14.23
CA ALA A 119 -0.31 -18.35 13.81
C ALA A 119 -0.64 -18.75 12.36
N GLU A 120 -1.92 -18.69 11.97
CA GLU A 120 -2.31 -18.92 10.57
C GLU A 120 -1.81 -17.80 9.66
N ALA A 121 -1.94 -16.55 10.09
CA ALA A 121 -1.40 -15.42 9.34
C ALA A 121 0.11 -15.50 9.16
N ALA A 122 0.87 -15.92 10.18
CA ALA A 122 2.30 -16.17 10.04
C ALA A 122 2.57 -17.21 8.96
N ASN A 123 1.85 -18.35 8.95
CA ASN A 123 2.01 -19.38 7.92
C ASN A 123 1.69 -18.86 6.51
N VAL A 124 0.70 -17.98 6.36
CA VAL A 124 0.35 -17.34 5.08
C VAL A 124 1.42 -16.33 4.64
N LEU A 125 1.98 -15.57 5.59
CA LEU A 125 2.88 -14.44 5.32
C LEU A 125 4.36 -14.84 5.20
N VAL A 126 4.73 -16.08 5.53
CA VAL A 126 6.11 -16.59 5.52
C VAL A 126 6.82 -16.36 4.16
N ASP A 127 6.08 -16.33 3.05
CA ASP A 127 6.67 -16.14 1.71
C ASP A 127 6.57 -14.72 1.16
N THR A 128 5.68 -13.86 1.68
CA THR A 128 5.54 -12.46 1.24
C THR A 128 6.72 -11.55 1.63
N VAL A 129 7.66 -12.04 2.44
CA VAL A 129 8.80 -11.26 2.98
C VAL A 129 10.15 -11.66 2.35
N ARG A 130 10.19 -12.59 1.38
CA ARG A 130 11.44 -12.90 0.67
C ARG A 130 11.54 -12.11 -0.65
N PRO A 131 12.57 -11.27 -0.81
CA PRO A 131 12.82 -10.54 -2.05
C PRO A 131 13.25 -11.43 -3.22
#